data_AF-A0A8B7E8U7-F1
#
_entry.id   AF-A0A8B7E8U7-F1
#
_cell.length_a   1.000
_cell.length_b   1.000
_cell.length_c   1.000
_cell.angle_alpha   90.00
_cell.angle_beta   90.00
_cell.angle_gamma   90.00
#
_symmetry.space_group_name_H-M   'P 1'
#
loop_
_entity.id
_entity.type
_entity.pdbx_description
1 polymer ?
#
loop_
_entity_poly.entity_id
_entity_poly.type
_entity_poly.pdbx_seq_one_letter_code
_entity_poly.pdbx_strand_id
1 'polypeptide(L)'
;MKLYSVFFLLSIAQLCLGHGYLQNPPARNSMWRFGFQTPVNYNDNELFCGGATVMNIDNGGRCGVCGDPWHVKDQPHLKGKGGESYATGTISKVYKSGQIIDIEVLLTMSHKGYFEFRVGDFTNTQVSGDSIGKLKGTLLKLQSGGTQFTVTEPGKYLYKIKAHLPSGLKCKRCVLQWWYKGGNNWGCDKGNCGMGLGPQEHFVNCADIKIEA
;
A
#
# COMPACT_ATOMS: atom_id res chain seq x y z
N MET A 1 -34.99 41.33 23.12
CA MET A 1 -34.56 39.92 22.93
C MET A 1 -33.70 39.85 21.68
N LYS A 2 -32.37 39.73 21.84
CA LYS A 2 -31.46 39.52 20.70
C LYS A 2 -31.30 38.01 20.51
N LEU A 3 -31.84 37.47 19.42
CA LEU A 3 -31.53 36.11 18.98
C LEU A 3 -30.10 36.11 18.45
N TYR A 4 -29.20 35.40 19.13
CA TYR A 4 -27.92 35.01 18.55
C TYR A 4 -28.14 33.71 17.78
N SER A 5 -28.26 33.81 16.45
CA SER A 5 -28.20 32.65 15.56
C SER A 5 -26.77 32.11 15.57
N VAL A 6 -26.52 31.10 16.40
CA VAL A 6 -25.30 30.29 16.33
C VAL A 6 -25.42 29.38 15.12
N PHE A 7 -24.82 29.78 14.00
CA PHE A 7 -24.59 28.88 12.87
C PHE A 7 -23.50 27.88 13.27
N PHE A 8 -23.91 26.67 13.67
CA PHE A 8 -23.02 25.52 13.72
C PHE A 8 -22.72 25.12 12.27
N LEU A 9 -21.61 25.60 11.72
CA LEU A 9 -21.03 25.03 10.50
C LEU A 9 -20.59 23.61 10.85
N LEU A 10 -21.45 22.63 10.54
CA LEU A 10 -21.09 21.23 10.54
C LEU A 10 -20.03 21.05 9.44
N SER A 11 -18.75 21.10 9.82
CA SER A 11 -17.65 20.69 8.96
C SER A 11 -17.82 19.20 8.73
N ILE A 12 -18.54 18.82 7.67
CA ILE A 12 -18.55 17.45 7.17
C ILE A 12 -17.13 17.23 6.65
N ALA A 13 -16.23 16.80 7.55
CA ALA A 13 -14.99 16.16 7.15
C ALA A 13 -15.43 14.92 6.38
N GLN A 14 -15.48 15.06 5.06
CA GLN A 14 -15.68 13.96 4.15
C GLN A 14 -14.49 13.03 4.38
N LEU A 15 -14.69 12.07 5.30
CA LEU A 15 -13.94 10.83 5.38
C LEU A 15 -14.30 10.07 4.11
N CYS A 16 -13.87 10.60 2.96
CA CYS A 16 -13.53 9.74 1.86
C CYS A 16 -12.53 8.77 2.48
N LEU A 17 -12.81 7.48 2.37
CA LEU A 17 -11.85 6.42 2.68
C LEU A 17 -11.14 6.12 1.37
N GLY A 18 -9.81 6.07 1.41
CA GLY A 18 -9.00 5.85 0.23
C GLY A 18 -9.18 4.40 -0.10
N HIS A 19 -9.11 4.04 -1.37
CA HIS A 19 -9.26 2.65 -1.71
C HIS A 19 -8.50 2.35 -2.97
N GLY A 20 -7.80 1.24 -2.97
CA GLY A 20 -7.11 0.77 -4.16
C GLY A 20 -6.29 -0.47 -3.90
N TYR A 21 -5.86 -1.07 -5.00
CA TYR A 21 -5.01 -2.24 -4.97
C TYR A 21 -3.99 -2.22 -6.10
N LEU A 22 -2.90 -2.95 -5.87
CA LEU A 22 -1.87 -3.22 -6.84
C LEU A 22 -2.37 -4.29 -7.82
N GLN A 23 -2.72 -3.84 -9.02
CA GLN A 23 -3.28 -4.66 -10.10
C GLN A 23 -2.20 -5.40 -10.88
N ASN A 24 -1.07 -4.76 -11.15
CA ASN A 24 0.05 -5.39 -11.88
C ASN A 24 1.38 -5.01 -11.22
N PRO A 25 2.21 -5.99 -10.79
CA PRO A 25 1.86 -7.41 -10.66
C PRO A 25 0.72 -7.59 -9.65
N PRO A 26 -0.25 -8.49 -9.88
CA PRO A 26 -1.38 -8.66 -8.96
C PRO A 26 -0.91 -8.94 -7.53
N ALA A 27 -1.40 -8.14 -6.57
CA ALA A 27 -1.15 -8.36 -5.16
C ALA A 27 -1.98 -9.51 -4.60
N ARG A 28 -1.49 -10.11 -3.49
CA ARG A 28 -2.07 -11.28 -2.79
C ARG A 28 -3.60 -11.21 -2.61
N ASN A 29 -4.09 -10.06 -2.17
CA ASN A 29 -5.50 -9.75 -1.97
C ASN A 29 -6.32 -9.71 -3.28
N SER A 30 -5.70 -9.38 -4.41
CA SER A 30 -6.39 -9.15 -5.68
C SER A 30 -6.15 -10.23 -6.73
N MET A 31 -5.25 -11.20 -6.47
CA MET A 31 -4.87 -12.24 -7.44
C MET A 31 -6.10 -12.99 -8.00
N TRP A 32 -7.13 -13.23 -7.19
CA TRP A 32 -8.36 -13.91 -7.60
C TRP A 32 -9.10 -13.18 -8.74
N ARG A 33 -9.00 -11.84 -8.82
CA ARG A 33 -9.59 -11.04 -9.91
C ARG A 33 -8.95 -11.33 -11.26
N PHE A 34 -7.72 -11.84 -11.26
CA PHE A 34 -6.91 -12.07 -12.45
C PHE A 34 -6.77 -13.56 -12.79
N GLY A 35 -7.69 -14.40 -12.30
CA GLY A 35 -7.79 -15.81 -12.65
C GLY A 35 -6.85 -16.75 -11.89
N PHE A 36 -6.14 -16.25 -10.87
CA PHE A 36 -5.33 -17.09 -10.01
C PHE A 36 -6.21 -17.89 -9.03
N GLN A 37 -5.82 -19.14 -8.77
CA GLN A 37 -6.48 -20.01 -7.79
C GLN A 37 -6.04 -19.64 -6.36
N THR A 38 -6.43 -18.46 -5.91
CA THR A 38 -6.16 -17.88 -4.59
C THR A 38 -7.46 -17.55 -3.87
N PRO A 39 -7.49 -17.48 -2.52
CA PRO A 39 -8.68 -17.07 -1.79
C PRO A 39 -9.23 -15.73 -2.27
N VAL A 40 -10.56 -15.63 -2.33
CA VAL A 40 -11.27 -14.43 -2.77
C VAL A 40 -11.30 -13.42 -1.63
N ASN A 41 -10.78 -12.21 -1.88
CA ASN A 41 -10.97 -11.07 -1.00
C ASN A 41 -11.83 -10.02 -1.71
N TYR A 42 -13.10 -9.89 -1.31
CA TYR A 42 -14.00 -8.89 -1.91
C TYR A 42 -13.63 -7.45 -1.52
N ASN A 43 -12.91 -7.27 -0.41
CA ASN A 43 -12.41 -6.00 0.11
C ASN A 43 -10.91 -5.82 -0.19
N ASP A 44 -10.46 -6.32 -1.34
CA ASP A 44 -9.05 -6.28 -1.72
C ASP A 44 -8.52 -4.85 -1.90
N ASN A 45 -9.38 -3.85 -2.06
CA ASN A 45 -9.03 -2.44 -2.10
C ASN A 45 -8.90 -1.77 -0.71
N GLU A 46 -9.07 -2.51 0.38
CA GLU A 46 -9.13 -2.01 1.78
C GLU A 46 -7.95 -2.46 2.65
N LEU A 47 -6.77 -2.73 2.08
CA LEU A 47 -5.57 -3.03 2.89
C LEU A 47 -4.93 -1.76 3.45
N PHE A 48 -5.68 -1.10 4.31
CA PHE A 48 -5.47 0.23 4.88
C PHE A 48 -4.88 0.26 6.30
N CYS A 49 -4.13 -0.77 6.70
CA CYS A 49 -3.50 -0.85 8.02
C CYS A 49 -4.50 -0.82 9.21
N GLY A 50 -5.77 -1.16 8.96
CA GLY A 50 -6.87 -1.05 9.92
C GLY A 50 -7.56 0.32 9.96
N GLY A 51 -7.20 1.23 9.06
CA GLY A 51 -7.72 2.60 8.99
C GLY A 51 -6.81 3.63 9.67
N ALA A 52 -7.03 4.91 9.35
CA ALA A 52 -6.16 6.00 9.78
C ALA A 52 -6.01 6.11 11.31
N THR A 53 -7.10 5.97 12.08
CA THR A 53 -7.07 6.01 13.54
C THR A 53 -6.24 4.86 14.11
N VAL A 54 -6.53 3.63 13.68
CA VAL A 54 -5.86 2.42 14.15
C VAL A 54 -4.36 2.48 13.85
N MET A 55 -3.98 2.86 12.63
CA MET A 55 -2.56 2.95 12.28
C MET A 55 -1.86 4.06 13.06
N ASN A 56 -2.38 5.28 13.04
CA ASN A 56 -1.64 6.44 13.53
C ASN A 56 -1.66 6.57 15.05
N ILE A 57 -2.79 6.25 15.70
CA ILE A 57 -3.00 6.40 17.14
C ILE A 57 -2.72 5.08 17.84
N ASP A 58 -3.54 4.06 17.58
CA ASP A 58 -3.50 2.81 18.36
C ASP A 58 -2.21 2.02 18.12
N ASN A 59 -1.74 2.00 16.88
CA ASN A 59 -0.51 1.31 16.48
C ASN A 59 0.72 2.22 16.50
N GLY A 60 0.60 3.51 16.81
CA GLY A 60 1.74 4.44 16.86
C GLY A 60 2.46 4.60 15.52
N GLY A 61 1.71 4.70 14.42
CA GLY A 61 2.21 4.84 13.05
C GLY A 61 2.63 3.53 12.38
N ARG A 62 2.36 2.37 12.99
CA ARG A 62 2.79 1.06 12.48
C ARG A 62 1.68 0.38 11.68
N CYS A 63 2.10 -0.27 10.61
CA CYS A 63 1.25 -1.09 9.74
C CYS A 63 1.84 -2.50 9.61
N GLY A 64 0.99 -3.51 9.39
CA GLY A 64 1.44 -4.82 8.93
C GLY A 64 2.14 -4.68 7.58
N VAL A 65 3.17 -5.50 7.35
CA VAL A 65 4.05 -5.35 6.17
C VAL A 65 3.27 -5.50 4.85
N CYS A 66 2.14 -6.21 4.87
CA CYS A 66 1.28 -6.38 3.71
C CYS A 66 -0.13 -5.78 3.92
N GLY A 67 -0.25 -4.75 4.77
CA GLY A 67 -1.46 -3.93 4.88
C GLY A 67 -2.48 -4.36 5.94
N ASP A 68 -2.25 -5.47 6.62
CA ASP A 68 -3.00 -5.87 7.82
C ASP A 68 -2.78 -4.84 8.96
N PRO A 69 -3.72 -4.68 9.90
CA PRO A 69 -3.49 -3.88 11.11
C PRO A 69 -2.30 -4.42 11.91
N TRP A 70 -1.41 -3.54 12.40
CA TRP A 70 -0.18 -4.00 13.04
C TRP A 70 -0.39 -4.85 14.31
N HIS A 71 -1.35 -4.45 15.15
CA HIS A 71 -1.60 -5.12 16.43
C HIS A 71 -2.26 -6.49 16.30
N VAL A 72 -2.85 -6.84 15.15
CA VAL A 72 -3.51 -8.15 15.00
C VAL A 72 -2.45 -9.24 14.87
N LYS A 73 -2.63 -10.33 15.64
CA LYS A 73 -1.70 -11.46 15.66
C LYS A 73 -1.76 -12.27 14.37
N ASP A 74 -2.97 -12.41 13.84
CA ASP A 74 -3.23 -13.02 12.56
C ASP A 74 -3.13 -11.96 11.46
N GLN A 75 -2.21 -12.17 10.52
CA GLN A 75 -1.92 -11.25 9.42
C GLN A 75 -1.95 -12.06 8.13
N PRO A 76 -3.15 -12.34 7.58
CA PRO A 76 -3.35 -13.29 6.49
C PRO A 76 -2.65 -12.87 5.19
N HIS A 77 -2.33 -11.57 5.03
CA HIS A 77 -1.57 -11.08 3.88
C HIS A 77 -0.06 -11.17 4.10
N LEU A 78 0.42 -11.26 5.35
CA LEU A 78 1.85 -11.41 5.66
C LEU A 78 2.29 -12.87 5.73
N LYS A 79 1.54 -13.70 6.47
CA LYS A 79 1.86 -15.10 6.77
C LYS A 79 0.55 -15.89 6.94
N GLY A 80 0.47 -17.08 6.37
CA GLY A 80 -0.66 -17.97 6.60
C GLY A 80 -0.46 -18.87 7.82
N LYS A 81 -1.41 -18.86 8.77
CA LYS A 81 -1.60 -19.94 9.75
C LYS A 81 -3.08 -20.09 10.12
N GLY A 82 -3.79 -20.99 9.42
CA GLY A 82 -5.20 -21.33 9.70
C GLY A 82 -6.19 -20.20 9.34
N GLY A 83 -7.32 -20.53 8.72
CA GLY A 83 -8.20 -19.53 8.10
C GLY A 83 -7.57 -18.90 6.84
N GLU A 84 -8.40 -18.35 5.96
CA GLU A 84 -8.05 -17.92 4.60
C GLU A 84 -6.80 -17.02 4.52
N SER A 85 -5.66 -17.61 4.13
CA SER A 85 -4.40 -16.89 3.94
C SER A 85 -4.25 -16.41 2.51
N TYR A 86 -4.03 -15.11 2.31
CA TYR A 86 -3.73 -14.53 1.01
C TYR A 86 -2.24 -14.64 0.65
N ALA A 87 -1.36 -14.90 1.62
CA ALA A 87 0.06 -15.18 1.41
C ALA A 87 0.30 -16.63 0.95
N THR A 88 -0.24 -17.02 -0.20
CA THR A 88 -0.17 -18.40 -0.73
C THR A 88 1.22 -18.78 -1.28
N GLY A 89 2.08 -17.80 -1.56
CA GLY A 89 3.35 -17.99 -2.24
C GLY A 89 3.24 -18.14 -3.77
N THR A 90 2.03 -17.96 -4.34
CA THR A 90 1.80 -17.99 -5.78
C THR A 90 2.53 -16.83 -6.46
N ILE A 91 3.41 -17.13 -7.42
CA ILE A 91 4.12 -16.11 -8.20
C ILE A 91 3.14 -15.46 -9.18
N SER A 92 2.87 -14.16 -9.02
CA SER A 92 1.94 -13.42 -9.87
C SER A 92 2.59 -12.87 -11.14
N LYS A 93 3.92 -12.71 -11.15
CA LYS A 93 4.66 -12.28 -12.34
C LYS A 93 6.15 -12.66 -12.28
N VAL A 94 6.75 -12.81 -13.45
CA VAL A 94 8.19 -13.07 -13.64
C VAL A 94 8.83 -11.88 -14.36
N TYR A 95 9.97 -11.44 -13.86
CA TYR A 95 10.77 -10.34 -14.41
C TYR A 95 12.24 -10.74 -14.56
N LYS A 96 13.02 -9.91 -15.24
CA LYS A 96 14.48 -10.01 -15.31
C LYS A 96 15.15 -9.03 -14.34
N SER A 97 16.30 -9.41 -13.81
CA SER A 97 17.14 -8.54 -12.98
C SER A 97 17.46 -7.24 -13.74
N GLY A 98 17.35 -6.09 -13.06
CA GLY A 98 17.59 -4.78 -13.68
C GLY A 98 16.51 -4.29 -14.66
N GLN A 99 15.44 -5.06 -14.88
CA GLN A 99 14.35 -4.69 -15.77
C GLN A 99 13.61 -3.42 -15.30
N ILE A 100 13.22 -2.56 -16.24
CA ILE A 100 12.19 -1.54 -16.01
C ILE A 100 10.83 -2.24 -16.13
N ILE A 101 10.07 -2.24 -15.04
CA ILE A 101 8.79 -2.94 -14.95
C ILE A 101 7.62 -1.96 -15.02
N ASP A 102 6.52 -2.41 -15.63
CA ASP A 102 5.22 -1.75 -15.57
C ASP A 102 4.47 -2.17 -14.32
N ILE A 103 4.14 -1.17 -13.51
CA ILE A 103 3.34 -1.29 -12.30
C ILE A 103 1.99 -0.62 -12.54
N GLU A 104 0.89 -1.32 -12.29
CA GLU A 104 -0.44 -0.75 -12.36
C GLU A 104 -1.11 -0.76 -10.99
N VAL A 105 -1.58 0.40 -10.56
CA VAL A 105 -2.31 0.61 -9.30
C VAL A 105 -3.69 1.15 -9.64
N LEU A 106 -4.74 0.41 -9.28
CA LEU A 106 -6.11 0.90 -9.41
C LEU A 106 -6.50 1.55 -8.09
N LEU A 107 -6.71 2.87 -8.09
CA LEU A 107 -7.46 3.51 -7.01
C LEU A 107 -8.94 3.48 -7.37
N THR A 108 -9.78 2.99 -6.47
CA THR A 108 -11.24 3.16 -6.56
C THR A 108 -11.69 4.47 -5.94
N MET A 109 -10.91 5.01 -4.99
CA MET A 109 -11.04 6.36 -4.46
C MET A 109 -9.66 6.95 -4.17
N SER A 110 -9.40 8.15 -4.68
CA SER A 110 -8.10 8.83 -4.58
C SER A 110 -8.04 9.81 -3.41
N HIS A 111 -6.95 9.73 -2.65
CA HIS A 111 -6.68 10.50 -1.42
C HIS A 111 -5.49 11.46 -1.55
N LYS A 112 -5.13 11.89 -2.77
CA LYS A 112 -3.88 12.65 -3.03
C LYS A 112 -2.66 11.88 -2.52
N GLY A 113 -1.57 12.56 -2.14
CA GLY A 113 -0.39 11.90 -1.57
C GLY A 113 0.45 11.19 -2.64
N TYR A 114 1.05 10.05 -2.30
CA TYR A 114 2.02 9.40 -3.17
C TYR A 114 2.18 7.89 -2.96
N PHE A 115 2.62 7.20 -4.00
CA PHE A 115 3.01 5.80 -3.96
C PHE A 115 4.53 5.65 -3.80
N GLU A 116 4.93 4.60 -3.09
CA GLU A 116 6.30 4.06 -3.06
C GLU A 116 6.26 2.57 -3.35
N PHE A 117 7.36 2.04 -3.88
CA PHE A 117 7.49 0.62 -4.18
C PHE A 117 8.79 0.08 -3.59
N ARG A 118 8.71 -1.06 -2.89
CA ARG A 118 9.89 -1.75 -2.35
C ARG A 118 9.92 -3.18 -2.82
N VAL A 119 11.11 -3.72 -3.08
CA VAL A 119 11.28 -5.13 -3.45
C VAL A 119 12.37 -5.79 -2.60
N GLY A 120 12.13 -7.03 -2.16
CA GLY A 120 13.12 -7.81 -1.41
C GLY A 120 13.03 -9.29 -1.70
N ASP A 121 14.13 -10.02 -1.53
CA ASP A 121 14.18 -11.48 -1.64
C ASP A 121 13.71 -12.12 -0.33
N PHE A 122 12.69 -12.96 -0.44
CA PHE A 122 12.14 -13.76 0.66
C PHE A 122 12.05 -15.24 0.27
N THR A 123 12.95 -15.70 -0.59
CA THR A 123 13.00 -17.10 -1.04
C THR A 123 13.20 -18.05 0.14
N ASN A 124 14.10 -17.72 1.07
CA ASN A 124 14.48 -18.58 2.20
C ASN A 124 14.16 -17.96 3.57
N THR A 125 13.41 -16.86 3.60
CA THR A 125 13.13 -16.10 4.82
C THR A 125 11.64 -15.74 4.88
N GLN A 126 11.16 -15.45 6.08
CA GLN A 126 9.83 -14.87 6.24
C GLN A 126 9.83 -13.42 5.74
N VAL A 127 8.72 -13.02 5.11
CA VAL A 127 8.49 -11.63 4.72
C VAL A 127 8.53 -10.76 5.96
N SER A 128 9.33 -9.69 5.94
CA SER A 128 9.54 -8.82 7.09
C SER A 128 9.69 -7.36 6.67
N GLY A 129 9.45 -6.47 7.63
CA GLY A 129 9.54 -5.03 7.45
C GLY A 129 10.39 -4.34 8.52
N ASP A 130 10.58 -3.05 8.36
CA ASP A 130 11.17 -2.15 9.35
C ASP A 130 10.21 -1.91 10.54
N SER A 131 10.55 -0.95 11.40
CA SER A 131 9.78 -0.65 12.62
C SER A 131 8.35 -0.14 12.36
N ILE A 132 8.03 0.32 11.14
CA ILE A 132 6.70 0.84 10.78
C ILE A 132 5.96 -0.03 9.76
N GLY A 133 6.61 -1.07 9.23
CA GLY A 133 6.01 -2.01 8.28
C GLY A 133 6.43 -1.82 6.83
N LYS A 134 7.40 -0.95 6.53
CA LYS A 134 7.98 -0.91 5.17
C LYS A 134 8.79 -2.18 4.94
N LEU A 135 8.62 -2.82 3.79
CA LEU A 135 9.31 -4.05 3.45
C LEU A 135 10.84 -3.89 3.60
N LYS A 136 11.50 -4.86 4.25
CA LYS A 136 12.96 -4.93 4.30
C LYS A 136 13.52 -5.32 2.94
N GLY A 137 13.72 -4.32 2.10
CA GLY A 137 14.18 -4.46 0.72
C GLY A 137 14.60 -3.12 0.12
N THR A 138 14.81 -3.10 -1.18
CA THR A 138 15.23 -1.92 -1.91
C THR A 138 14.03 -1.05 -2.28
N LEU A 139 14.06 0.23 -1.93
CA LEU A 139 13.14 1.25 -2.45
C LEU A 139 13.44 1.50 -3.93
N LEU A 140 12.43 1.30 -4.78
CA LEU A 140 12.59 1.39 -6.22
C LEU A 140 12.67 2.84 -6.68
N LYS A 141 13.55 3.09 -7.66
CA LYS A 141 13.58 4.35 -8.40
C LYS A 141 12.54 4.30 -9.51
N LEU A 142 11.78 5.37 -9.65
CA LEU A 142 10.80 5.52 -10.72
C LEU A 142 11.50 6.00 -12.00
N GLN A 143 10.99 5.59 -13.15
CA GLN A 143 11.50 6.09 -14.43
C GLN A 143 11.23 7.59 -14.60
N SER A 144 10.16 8.11 -13.99
CA SER A 144 9.86 9.54 -13.92
C SER A 144 10.84 10.33 -13.04
N GLY A 145 11.78 9.66 -12.36
CA GLY A 145 12.68 10.24 -11.38
C GLY A 145 12.18 10.07 -9.94
N GLY A 146 13.12 10.10 -8.99
CA GLY A 146 12.82 9.94 -7.57
C GLY A 146 12.31 8.54 -7.20
N THR A 147 11.64 8.45 -6.06
CA THR A 147 11.09 7.19 -5.50
C THR A 147 9.61 7.28 -5.13
N GLN A 148 9.00 8.45 -5.32
CA GLN A 148 7.61 8.73 -4.96
C GLN A 148 6.83 9.13 -6.20
N PHE A 149 5.72 8.45 -6.44
CA PHE A 149 4.80 8.77 -7.54
C PHE A 149 3.63 9.56 -6.97
N THR A 150 3.47 10.82 -7.37
CA THR A 150 2.38 11.68 -6.88
C THR A 150 1.03 11.26 -7.47
N VAL A 151 0.02 11.17 -6.61
CA VAL A 151 -1.36 10.89 -7.00
C VAL A 151 -2.05 12.19 -7.38
N THR A 152 -2.41 12.35 -8.66
CA THR A 152 -2.96 13.59 -9.25
C THR A 152 -4.45 13.52 -9.55
N GLU A 153 -4.92 12.34 -9.96
CA GLU A 153 -6.30 12.16 -10.42
C GLU A 153 -7.25 11.94 -9.24
N PRO A 154 -8.41 12.62 -9.23
CA PRO A 154 -9.46 12.36 -8.26
C PRO A 154 -10.25 11.09 -8.61
N GLY A 155 -10.96 10.52 -7.63
CA GLY A 155 -11.88 9.41 -7.85
C GLY A 155 -11.20 8.11 -8.29
N LYS A 156 -11.90 7.32 -9.11
CA LYS A 156 -11.42 6.04 -9.62
C LYS A 156 -10.46 6.25 -10.80
N TYR A 157 -9.23 5.77 -10.68
CA TYR A 157 -8.22 5.90 -11.72
C TYR A 157 -7.20 4.76 -11.71
N LEU A 158 -6.78 4.33 -12.90
CA LEU A 158 -5.72 3.34 -13.09
C LEU A 158 -4.40 4.06 -13.36
N TYR A 159 -3.51 4.07 -12.38
CA TYR A 159 -2.17 4.61 -12.53
C TYR A 159 -1.24 3.58 -13.15
N LYS A 160 -0.49 3.99 -14.18
CA LYS A 160 0.56 3.20 -14.81
C LYS A 160 1.91 3.83 -14.50
N ILE A 161 2.75 3.11 -13.77
CA ILE A 161 4.03 3.57 -13.26
C ILE A 161 5.12 2.67 -13.81
N LYS A 162 6.27 3.25 -14.19
CA LYS A 162 7.47 2.49 -14.55
C LYS A 162 8.53 2.62 -13.44
N ALA A 163 9.09 1.50 -13.01
CA ALA A 163 10.10 1.46 -11.95
C ALA A 163 11.26 0.52 -12.30
N HIS A 164 12.45 0.85 -11.83
CA HIS A 164 13.67 0.07 -12.05
C HIS A 164 13.82 -1.01 -10.98
N LEU A 165 13.88 -2.29 -11.38
CA LEU A 165 14.33 -3.35 -10.49
C LEU A 165 15.84 -3.23 -10.23
N PRO A 166 16.35 -3.60 -9.04
CA PRO A 166 17.77 -3.54 -8.74
C PRO A 166 18.58 -4.45 -9.68
N SER A 167 19.68 -3.93 -10.22
CA SER A 167 20.64 -4.73 -10.98
C SER A 167 21.31 -5.73 -10.04
N GLY A 168 21.14 -7.03 -10.31
CA GLY A 168 21.69 -8.12 -9.51
C GLY A 168 20.71 -8.77 -8.54
N LEU A 169 19.51 -8.22 -8.32
CA LEU A 169 18.49 -8.89 -7.53
C LEU A 169 17.91 -10.07 -8.31
N LYS A 170 18.04 -11.27 -7.76
CA LYS A 170 17.49 -12.52 -8.31
C LYS A 170 16.86 -13.31 -7.17
N CYS A 171 15.69 -13.88 -7.40
CA CYS A 171 14.92 -14.54 -6.35
C CYS A 171 13.88 -15.48 -6.97
N LYS A 172 13.69 -16.64 -6.34
CA LYS A 172 12.58 -17.54 -6.69
C LYS A 172 11.25 -16.97 -6.18
N ARG A 173 11.30 -16.24 -5.06
CA ARG A 173 10.17 -15.50 -4.47
C ARG A 173 10.66 -14.19 -3.88
N CYS A 174 10.54 -13.11 -4.65
CA CYS A 174 10.59 -11.76 -4.14
C CYS A 174 9.20 -11.28 -3.74
N VAL A 175 9.16 -10.31 -2.84
CA VAL A 175 7.93 -9.57 -2.55
C VAL A 175 8.10 -8.15 -3.06
N LEU A 176 7.15 -7.67 -3.86
CA LEU A 176 6.97 -6.26 -4.20
C LEU A 176 5.90 -5.67 -3.27
N GLN A 177 6.28 -4.69 -2.46
CA GLN A 177 5.36 -3.92 -1.62
C GLN A 177 5.01 -2.61 -2.34
N TRP A 178 3.72 -2.41 -2.62
CA TRP A 178 3.17 -1.09 -2.90
C TRP A 178 2.77 -0.45 -1.57
N TRP A 179 3.19 0.80 -1.38
CA TRP A 179 2.80 1.60 -0.23
C TRP A 179 2.25 2.94 -0.70
N TYR A 180 1.01 3.20 -0.38
CA TYR A 180 0.34 4.47 -0.60
C TYR A 180 0.28 5.24 0.72
N LYS A 181 0.80 6.47 0.73
CA LYS A 181 0.51 7.46 1.77
C LYS A 181 -0.49 8.46 1.20
N GLY A 182 -1.67 8.56 1.81
CA GLY A 182 -2.66 9.59 1.49
C GLY A 182 -2.15 11.00 1.81
N GLY A 183 -2.91 12.01 1.37
CA GLY A 183 -2.55 13.42 1.52
C GLY A 183 -3.77 14.34 1.66
N ASN A 184 -4.90 13.79 2.06
CA ASN A 184 -6.17 14.50 2.19
C ASN A 184 -6.50 14.88 3.65
N ASN A 185 -5.76 14.41 4.64
CA ASN A 185 -5.93 14.88 6.01
C ASN A 185 -5.14 16.18 6.21
N TRP A 186 -5.73 17.14 6.93
CA TRP A 186 -4.99 18.28 7.44
C TRP A 186 -4.27 17.89 8.72
N GLY A 187 -3.00 18.25 8.84
CA GLY A 187 -2.21 18.00 10.04
C GLY A 187 -1.00 18.91 10.12
N CYS A 188 -0.14 18.65 11.09
CA CYS A 188 1.08 19.43 11.31
C CYS A 188 2.31 18.52 11.40
N ASP A 189 3.38 18.91 10.72
CA ASP A 189 4.70 18.31 10.83
C ASP A 189 5.69 19.37 11.30
N LYS A 190 6.29 19.17 12.49
CA LYS A 190 7.33 20.05 13.07
C LYS A 190 6.95 21.54 13.06
N GLY A 191 5.70 21.86 13.36
CA GLY A 191 5.18 23.23 13.44
C GLY A 191 4.67 23.82 12.12
N ASN A 192 4.86 23.14 10.98
CA ASN A 192 4.19 23.50 9.73
C ASN A 192 2.89 22.73 9.60
N CYS A 193 1.78 23.41 9.30
CA CYS A 193 0.46 22.79 9.21
C CYS A 193 -0.17 22.98 7.83
N GLY A 194 -0.83 21.94 7.34
CA GLY A 194 -1.37 21.94 5.99
C GLY A 194 -1.96 20.61 5.58
N MET A 195 -2.55 20.62 4.38
CA MET A 195 -3.08 19.42 3.75
C MET A 195 -1.95 18.43 3.44
N GLY A 196 -2.13 17.17 3.83
CA GLY A 196 -1.16 16.09 3.60
C GLY A 196 -0.01 16.04 4.61
N LEU A 197 0.02 16.97 5.57
CA LEU A 197 0.98 16.94 6.68
C LEU A 197 0.45 16.14 7.86
N GLY A 198 1.35 15.66 8.70
CA GLY A 198 1.03 14.87 9.87
C GLY A 198 0.51 13.47 9.53
N PRO A 199 -0.30 12.88 10.42
CA PRO A 199 -0.92 11.55 10.23
C PRO A 199 -1.81 11.48 8.99
N GLN A 200 -1.58 10.48 8.14
CA GLN A 200 -2.36 10.24 6.93
C GLN A 200 -2.87 8.80 6.92
N GLU A 201 -3.87 8.53 6.08
CA GLU A 201 -4.26 7.16 5.77
C GLU A 201 -3.20 6.49 4.88
N HIS A 202 -3.06 5.18 5.01
CA HIS A 202 -2.07 4.39 4.28
C HIS A 202 -2.68 3.13 3.72
N PHE A 203 -2.25 2.73 2.52
CA PHE A 203 -2.66 1.48 1.89
C PHE A 203 -1.42 0.70 1.49
N VAL A 204 -1.42 -0.60 1.75
CA VAL A 204 -0.24 -1.44 1.54
C VAL A 204 -0.67 -2.75 0.92
N ASN A 205 -0.02 -3.15 -0.17
CA ASN A 205 -0.22 -4.45 -0.77
C ASN A 205 1.13 -5.13 -1.00
N CYS A 206 1.13 -6.46 -0.99
CA CYS A 206 2.27 -7.28 -1.34
C CYS A 206 1.93 -8.16 -2.55
N ALA A 207 2.82 -8.23 -3.53
CA ALA A 207 2.79 -9.19 -4.63
C ALA A 207 4.01 -10.11 -4.58
N ASP A 208 3.82 -11.42 -4.68
CA ASP A 208 4.92 -12.37 -4.82
C ASP A 208 5.33 -12.47 -6.31
N ILE A 209 6.59 -12.14 -6.61
CA ILE A 209 7.14 -12.11 -7.97
C ILE A 209 8.42 -12.93 -8.04
N LYS A 210 8.80 -13.37 -9.24
CA LYS A 210 10.09 -14.01 -9.51
C LYS A 210 10.97 -13.05 -10.29
N ILE A 211 12.25 -12.97 -9.93
CA ILE A 211 13.23 -12.19 -10.69
C ILE A 211 14.36 -13.11 -11.13
N GLU A 212 14.48 -13.27 -12.45
CA GLU A 212 15.45 -14.12 -13.12
C GLU A 212 16.69 -13.34 -13.56
N ALA A 213 17.68 -14.05 -14.08
CA ALA A 213 18.91 -13.45 -14.60
C ALA A 213 18.65 -12.55 -15.82
#